data_AF-A0A9E5RNH5-F1
#
_entry.id   AF-A0A9E5RNH5-F1
#
_cell.length_a   1.000
_cell.length_b   1.000
_cell.length_c   1.000
_cell.angle_alpha   90.00
_cell.angle_beta   90.00
_cell.angle_gamma   90.00
#
_symmetry.space_group_name_H-M   'P 1'
#
loop_
_entity.id
_entity.type
_entity.pdbx_description
1 polymer ?
#
loop_
_entity_poly.entity_id
_entity_poly.type
_entity_poly.pdbx_seq_one_letter_code
_entity_poly.pdbx_strand_id
1 'polypeptide(L)'
;MSDDQLLLFSSEDLRGCRSAGRPEGFLEMGCAALQSWKQRIFQYQRRVKISPATEQGTLFDAVISGSAQPDPGRINPFSLPQQNTEFWRWKAADQGTAALYFVIDYELPILLYVGETVKSNQRWKGVHDCKRYLLNYRQAHYRHQLPSLLGIAFWAEAPVATRPRQRLESALIAQWRSPFNKENWDFWATPFVGGK
;
A
#
# COMPACT_ATOMS: atom_id res chain seq x y z
N MET A 1 -0.48 -13.23 51.17
CA MET A 1 0.86 -13.73 50.82
C MET A 1 0.72 -15.20 50.45
N SER A 2 0.34 -15.45 49.20
CA SER A 2 0.32 -16.77 48.58
C SER A 2 0.56 -16.53 47.09
N ASP A 3 1.83 -16.60 46.72
CA ASP A 3 2.29 -16.69 45.34
C ASP A 3 2.02 -18.11 44.85
N ASP A 4 1.14 -18.24 43.86
CA ASP A 4 1.08 -19.40 42.97
C ASP A 4 0.41 -18.98 41.67
N GLN A 5 1.19 -18.27 40.84
CA GLN A 5 0.86 -18.12 39.43
C GLN A 5 1.19 -19.42 38.71
N LEU A 6 0.14 -20.14 38.34
CA LEU A 6 0.13 -21.30 37.45
C LEU A 6 0.86 -20.98 36.13
N LEU A 7 2.08 -21.49 35.99
CA LEU A 7 2.76 -21.62 34.70
C LEU A 7 2.04 -22.70 33.88
N LEU A 8 1.20 -22.26 32.94
CA LEU A 8 0.26 -23.10 32.20
C LEU A 8 0.88 -23.93 31.05
N PHE A 9 2.21 -24.03 30.96
CA PHE A 9 2.85 -24.78 29.88
C PHE A 9 4.10 -25.51 30.36
N SER A 10 4.15 -26.82 30.09
CA SER A 10 5.31 -27.66 30.37
C SER A 10 6.38 -27.46 29.29
N SER A 11 7.66 -27.61 29.66
CA SER A 11 8.79 -27.47 28.72
C SER A 11 8.83 -28.57 27.64
N GLU A 12 7.97 -29.59 27.75
CA GLU A 12 7.82 -30.65 26.76
C GLU A 12 6.89 -30.26 25.61
N ASP A 13 5.94 -29.34 25.82
CA ASP A 13 5.04 -28.84 24.75
C ASP A 13 5.79 -27.99 23.69
N LEU A 14 6.98 -27.49 24.02
CA LEU A 14 7.83 -26.70 23.11
C LEU A 14 8.62 -27.54 22.09
N ARG A 15 8.63 -28.89 22.21
CA ARG A 15 9.40 -29.77 21.29
C ARG A 15 8.60 -30.29 20.10
N GLY A 16 7.36 -29.83 19.92
CA GLY A 16 6.47 -30.24 18.82
C GLY A 16 6.63 -29.49 17.50
N CYS A 17 7.44 -28.42 17.43
CA CYS A 17 7.64 -27.67 16.19
C CYS A 17 8.72 -28.33 15.31
N ARG A 18 8.42 -29.54 14.84
CA ARG A 18 9.13 -30.15 13.72
C ARG A 18 9.02 -29.20 12.54
N SER A 19 10.17 -28.88 11.95
CA SER A 19 10.32 -28.08 10.73
C SER A 19 9.42 -28.63 9.62
N ALA A 20 8.22 -28.07 9.49
CA ALA A 20 7.40 -28.24 8.30
C ALA A 20 8.18 -27.59 7.15
N GLY A 21 8.39 -28.37 6.07
CA GLY A 21 9.17 -27.97 4.90
C GLY A 21 8.79 -26.57 4.43
N ARG A 22 9.82 -25.73 4.26
CA ARG A 22 9.70 -24.39 3.70
C ARG A 22 9.13 -24.54 2.28
N PRO A 23 8.02 -23.85 1.92
CA PRO A 23 7.62 -23.79 0.53
C PRO A 23 8.75 -23.11 -0.25
N GLU A 24 9.29 -23.81 -1.26
CA GLU A 24 10.17 -23.20 -2.25
C GLU A 24 9.42 -22.04 -2.92
N GLY A 25 10.00 -20.84 -2.91
CA GLY A 25 9.50 -19.71 -3.70
C GLY A 25 9.57 -18.33 -3.08
N PHE A 26 10.02 -18.16 -1.83
CA PHE A 26 10.25 -16.83 -1.26
C PHE A 26 11.74 -16.64 -0.99
N LEU A 27 12.45 -15.97 -1.90
CA LEU A 27 13.76 -15.38 -1.59
C LEU A 27 13.52 -14.35 -0.49
N GLU A 28 13.71 -14.76 0.77
CA GLU A 28 13.52 -13.89 1.92
C GLU A 28 14.48 -12.70 1.84
N MET A 29 13.92 -11.51 1.64
CA MET A 29 14.68 -10.28 1.64
C MET A 29 15.34 -10.07 3.01
N GLY A 30 16.67 -9.96 3.05
CA GLY A 30 17.41 -9.65 4.28
C GLY A 30 17.17 -8.22 4.78
N CYS A 31 17.49 -7.95 6.05
CA CYS A 31 17.27 -6.65 6.69
C CYS A 31 17.86 -5.46 5.88
N ALA A 32 19.15 -5.54 5.52
CA ALA A 32 19.82 -4.50 4.74
C ALA A 32 19.20 -4.30 3.35
N ALA A 33 18.75 -5.39 2.71
CA ALA A 33 18.08 -5.33 1.42
C ALA A 33 16.71 -4.66 1.53
N LEU A 34 15.96 -4.91 2.61
CA LEU A 34 14.68 -4.26 2.88
C LEU A 34 14.84 -2.75 3.11
N GLN A 35 15.81 -2.35 3.92
CA GLN A 35 16.10 -0.94 4.16
C GLN A 35 16.53 -0.24 2.86
N SER A 36 17.43 -0.86 2.09
CA SER A 36 17.89 -0.32 0.81
C SER A 36 16.74 -0.21 -0.20
N TRP A 37 15.87 -1.22 -0.27
CA TRP A 37 14.69 -1.21 -1.11
C TRP A 37 13.75 -0.04 -0.75
N LYS A 38 13.42 0.13 0.54
CA LYS A 38 12.61 1.26 1.04
C LYS A 38 13.24 2.61 0.72
N GLN A 39 14.56 2.73 0.92
CA GLN A 39 15.27 3.98 0.70
C GLN A 39 15.25 4.43 -0.77
N ARG A 40 15.39 3.50 -1.72
CA ARG A 40 15.28 3.82 -3.16
C ARG A 40 13.90 4.38 -3.52
N ILE A 41 12.84 3.78 -2.98
CA ILE A 41 11.46 4.24 -3.18
C ILE A 41 11.27 5.62 -2.58
N PHE A 42 11.69 5.80 -1.33
CA PHE A 42 11.61 7.09 -0.63
C PHE A 42 12.35 8.20 -1.39
N GLN A 43 13.57 7.94 -1.87
CA GLN A 43 14.34 8.92 -2.65
C GLN A 43 13.63 9.30 -3.96
N TYR A 44 13.03 8.33 -4.65
CA TYR A 44 12.26 8.61 -5.85
C TYR A 44 11.02 9.46 -5.55
N GLN A 45 10.19 9.03 -4.60
CA GLN A 45 8.93 9.70 -4.27
C GLN A 45 9.15 11.09 -3.66
N ARG A 46 10.25 11.29 -2.92
CA ARG A 46 10.67 12.62 -2.46
C ARG A 46 10.97 13.55 -3.63
N ARG A 47 11.61 13.07 -4.70
CA ARG A 47 11.84 13.88 -5.92
C ARG A 47 10.53 14.23 -6.62
N VAL A 48 9.60 13.28 -6.73
CA VAL A 48 8.26 13.51 -7.30
C VAL A 48 7.51 14.62 -6.54
N LYS A 49 7.64 14.64 -5.20
CA LYS A 49 7.02 15.69 -4.36
C LYS A 49 7.64 17.07 -4.56
N ILE A 50 8.96 17.13 -4.75
CA ILE A 50 9.71 18.39 -4.92
C ILE A 50 9.57 18.94 -6.35
N SER A 51 9.43 18.05 -7.33
CA SER A 51 9.28 18.37 -8.74
C SER A 51 8.03 17.68 -9.27
N PRO A 52 6.82 18.23 -9.00
CA PRO A 52 5.63 17.76 -9.67
C PRO A 52 5.87 17.87 -11.19
N ALA A 53 5.53 16.81 -11.92
CA ALA A 53 5.80 16.72 -13.36
C ALA A 53 5.33 18.01 -14.03
N THR A 54 6.27 18.75 -14.62
CA THR A 54 5.95 19.91 -15.44
C THR A 54 5.12 19.39 -16.59
N GLU A 55 3.85 19.80 -16.68
CA GLU A 55 2.96 19.38 -17.76
C GLU A 55 3.55 19.87 -19.08
N GLN A 56 4.34 19.02 -19.74
CA GLN A 56 4.62 19.19 -21.16
C GLN A 56 3.38 18.72 -21.90
N GLY A 57 2.36 19.59 -21.90
CA GLY A 57 1.10 19.36 -22.60
C GLY A 57 1.39 19.17 -24.08
N THR A 58 1.12 17.97 -24.59
CA THR A 58 1.05 17.75 -26.04
C THR A 58 -0.07 18.64 -26.57
N LEU A 59 0.25 19.55 -27.49
CA LEU A 59 -0.68 20.55 -28.04
C LEU A 59 -2.00 19.96 -28.61
N PHE A 60 -2.03 18.64 -28.84
CA PHE A 60 -3.17 17.89 -29.36
C PHE A 60 -4.18 17.42 -28.30
N ASP A 61 -3.87 17.45 -27.00
CA ASP A 61 -4.83 17.08 -25.92
C ASP A 61 -5.76 18.22 -25.51
N ALA A 62 -5.40 19.46 -25.86
CA ALA A 62 -6.17 20.66 -25.52
C ALA A 62 -7.55 20.71 -26.20
N VAL A 63 -7.76 19.98 -27.29
CA VAL A 63 -9.01 20.03 -28.08
C VAL A 63 -10.09 19.08 -27.53
N ILE A 64 -9.74 18.09 -26.69
CA ILE A 64 -10.70 17.11 -26.13
C ILE A 64 -11.17 17.50 -24.71
N SER A 65 -10.48 18.43 -24.05
CA SER A 65 -10.68 18.76 -22.63
C SER A 65 -11.75 19.83 -22.39
N GLY A 66 -12.99 19.54 -22.82
CA GLY A 66 -14.20 20.29 -22.43
C GLY A 66 -14.74 19.92 -21.03
N SER A 67 -14.04 19.08 -20.28
CA SER A 67 -14.37 18.74 -18.89
C SER A 67 -13.12 18.91 -18.05
N ALA A 68 -13.20 19.72 -16.99
CA ALA A 68 -12.14 19.87 -15.99
C ALA A 68 -11.86 18.51 -15.33
N GLN A 69 -10.96 17.72 -15.91
CA GLN A 69 -10.48 16.49 -15.29
C GLN A 69 -9.63 16.87 -14.08
N PRO A 70 -9.74 16.15 -12.94
CA PRO A 70 -8.89 16.43 -11.80
C PRO A 70 -7.42 16.22 -12.18
N ASP A 71 -6.61 17.26 -12.01
CA ASP A 71 -5.16 17.20 -12.20
C ASP A 71 -4.54 16.28 -11.12
N PRO A 72 -3.88 15.16 -11.51
CA PRO A 72 -3.17 14.27 -10.59
C PRO A 72 -2.15 15.00 -9.71
N GLY A 73 -1.54 16.07 -10.22
CA GLY A 73 -0.54 16.88 -9.53
C GLY A 73 -1.06 17.62 -8.30
N ARG A 74 -2.39 17.78 -8.16
CA ARG A 74 -3.02 18.43 -7.00
C ARG A 74 -3.22 17.48 -5.81
N ILE A 75 -3.15 16.17 -6.04
CA ILE A 75 -3.41 15.18 -4.99
C ILE A 75 -2.10 14.83 -4.30
N ASN A 76 -1.97 15.24 -3.04
CA ASN A 76 -0.86 14.84 -2.17
C ASN A 76 -1.33 13.76 -1.18
N PRO A 77 -0.98 12.48 -1.38
CA PRO A 77 -1.42 11.39 -0.51
C PRO A 77 -0.98 11.56 0.95
N PHE A 78 0.15 12.24 1.18
CA PHE A 78 0.74 12.41 2.51
C PHE A 78 0.10 13.53 3.34
N SER A 79 -0.75 14.38 2.75
CA SER A 79 -1.52 15.40 3.49
C SER A 79 -2.93 14.94 3.85
N LEU A 80 -3.36 13.77 3.37
CA LEU A 80 -4.68 13.23 3.66
C LEU A 80 -4.73 12.63 5.08
N PRO A 81 -5.91 12.59 5.72
CA PRO A 81 -6.06 11.98 7.04
C PRO A 81 -5.65 10.51 7.04
N GLN A 82 -4.74 10.15 7.93
CA GLN A 82 -4.32 8.76 8.14
C GLN A 82 -5.43 7.96 8.81
N GLN A 83 -5.71 6.78 8.28
CA GLN A 83 -6.64 5.80 8.83
C GLN A 83 -5.97 4.43 8.97
N ASN A 84 -6.61 3.54 9.75
CA ASN A 84 -6.13 2.17 9.95
C ASN A 84 -6.30 1.34 8.66
N THR A 85 -5.31 0.51 8.32
CA THR A 85 -5.38 -0.39 7.15
C THR A 85 -6.49 -1.45 7.25
N GLU A 86 -7.01 -1.70 8.44
CA GLU A 86 -8.17 -2.55 8.74
C GLU A 86 -9.48 -1.79 8.88
N PHE A 87 -9.59 -0.56 8.37
CA PHE A 87 -10.81 0.29 8.46
C PHE A 87 -12.11 -0.46 8.11
N TRP A 88 -12.07 -1.41 7.17
CA TRP A 88 -13.21 -2.24 6.75
C TRP A 88 -13.77 -3.15 7.87
N ARG A 89 -12.99 -3.41 8.94
CA ARG A 89 -13.45 -4.15 10.12
C ARG A 89 -14.36 -3.31 11.01
N TRP A 90 -14.20 -1.98 10.97
CA TRP A 90 -15.08 -1.06 11.66
C TRP A 90 -16.25 -0.74 10.72
N LYS A 91 -17.40 -1.33 10.99
CA LYS A 91 -18.64 -1.10 10.24
C LYS A 91 -19.07 0.37 10.35
N ALA A 92 -18.56 1.23 9.47
CA ALA A 92 -19.29 2.43 9.07
C ALA A 92 -20.13 2.04 7.84
N ALA A 93 -21.41 2.39 7.85
CA ALA A 93 -22.30 2.26 6.70
C ALA A 93 -21.81 3.19 5.58
N ASP A 94 -20.75 2.78 4.89
CA ASP A 94 -20.10 3.66 3.93
C ASP A 94 -20.98 3.73 2.68
N GLN A 95 -21.55 4.91 2.43
CA GLN A 95 -22.51 5.21 1.38
C GLN A 95 -21.82 5.28 0.00
N GLY A 96 -21.13 4.21 -0.42
CA GLY A 96 -20.75 3.99 -1.82
C GLY A 96 -20.13 5.19 -2.56
N THR A 97 -19.36 6.05 -1.87
CA THR A 97 -18.76 7.21 -2.51
C THR A 97 -17.52 6.77 -3.28
N ALA A 98 -17.42 7.21 -4.53
CA ALA A 98 -16.23 7.00 -5.33
C ALA A 98 -15.02 7.66 -4.66
N ALA A 99 -13.95 6.91 -4.46
CA ALA A 99 -12.75 7.39 -3.80
C ALA A 99 -11.50 6.79 -4.44
N LEU A 100 -10.40 7.52 -4.31
CA LEU A 100 -9.06 6.96 -4.41
C LEU A 100 -8.55 6.65 -3.00
N TYR A 101 -7.77 5.59 -2.87
CA TYR A 101 -7.13 5.23 -1.63
C TYR A 101 -5.63 5.00 -1.80
N PHE A 102 -4.90 5.30 -0.75
CA PHE A 102 -3.44 5.36 -0.74
C PHE A 102 -2.95 4.58 0.46
N VAL A 103 -2.15 3.53 0.23
CA VAL A 103 -1.53 2.78 1.33
C VAL A 103 -0.11 3.30 1.53
N ILE A 104 0.18 3.73 2.75
CA ILE A 104 1.40 4.47 3.08
C ILE A 104 2.06 3.79 4.28
N ASP A 105 3.38 3.61 4.21
CA ASP A 105 4.19 3.43 5.42
C ASP A 105 4.63 4.82 5.89
N TYR A 106 4.17 5.26 7.05
CA TYR A 106 4.43 6.59 7.60
C TYR A 106 5.75 6.65 8.39
N GLU A 107 6.36 5.50 8.73
CA GLU A 107 7.65 5.47 9.42
C GLU A 107 8.76 6.02 8.53
N LEU A 108 8.81 5.53 7.29
CA LEU A 108 9.54 6.14 6.20
C LEU A 108 8.50 6.51 5.15
N PRO A 109 8.09 7.78 5.00
CA PRO A 109 6.89 8.17 4.27
C PRO A 109 6.98 7.77 2.79
N ILE A 110 6.52 6.55 2.49
CA ILE A 110 6.49 5.94 1.16
C ILE A 110 5.08 5.50 0.84
N LEU A 111 4.64 5.87 -0.36
CA LEU A 111 3.38 5.43 -0.94
C LEU A 111 3.57 4.05 -1.54
N LEU A 112 3.02 3.03 -0.88
CA LEU A 112 3.14 1.63 -1.25
C LEU A 112 2.17 1.22 -2.35
N TYR A 113 0.93 1.75 -2.31
CA TYR A 113 -0.13 1.36 -3.23
C TYR A 113 -1.11 2.52 -3.49
N VAL A 114 -1.61 2.60 -4.72
CA VAL A 114 -2.71 3.48 -5.13
C VAL A 114 -3.84 2.61 -5.69
N GLY A 115 -5.08 2.88 -5.30
CA GLY A 115 -6.23 2.18 -5.84
C GLY A 115 -7.48 3.03 -5.93
N GLU A 116 -8.43 2.60 -6.77
CA GLU A 116 -9.79 3.17 -6.82
C GLU A 116 -10.86 2.26 -6.19
N THR A 117 -11.94 2.89 -5.70
CA THR A 117 -13.13 2.18 -5.24
C THR A 117 -14.39 2.99 -5.46
N VAL A 118 -15.50 2.31 -5.78
CA VAL A 118 -16.87 2.86 -5.73
C VAL A 118 -17.59 2.41 -4.46
N LYS A 119 -17.10 1.35 -3.81
CA LYS A 119 -17.66 0.77 -2.58
C LYS A 119 -16.49 0.30 -1.73
N SER A 120 -15.87 1.24 -1.01
CA SER A 120 -14.78 1.02 -0.03
C SER A 120 -14.97 -0.26 0.79
N ASN A 121 -16.19 -0.49 1.31
CA ASN A 121 -16.52 -1.64 2.15
C ASN A 121 -16.68 -3.00 1.43
N GLN A 122 -17.07 -3.04 0.15
CA GLN A 122 -17.26 -4.31 -0.56
C GLN A 122 -15.96 -4.84 -1.17
N ARG A 123 -15.11 -3.95 -1.70
CA ARG A 123 -13.84 -4.33 -2.34
C ARG A 123 -12.82 -4.89 -1.36
N TRP A 124 -12.82 -4.42 -0.11
CA TRP A 124 -11.92 -4.91 0.92
C TRP A 124 -12.42 -6.18 1.62
N LYS A 125 -13.65 -6.66 1.43
CA LYS A 125 -14.11 -7.92 2.05
C LYS A 125 -13.69 -9.20 1.30
N GLY A 126 -13.33 -9.08 0.02
CA GLY A 126 -12.86 -10.21 -0.80
C GLY A 126 -11.35 -10.47 -0.73
N VAL A 127 -10.88 -11.43 -1.55
CA VAL A 127 -9.45 -11.65 -1.82
C VAL A 127 -8.93 -10.43 -2.58
N HIS A 128 -8.04 -9.67 -1.95
CA HIS A 128 -7.44 -8.48 -2.52
C HIS A 128 -5.93 -8.60 -2.44
N ASP A 129 -5.27 -8.62 -3.59
CA ASP A 129 -3.82 -8.84 -3.68
C ASP A 129 -3.01 -7.85 -2.83
N CYS A 130 -3.43 -6.57 -2.78
CA CYS A 130 -2.79 -5.59 -1.91
C CYS A 130 -2.79 -5.98 -0.43
N LYS A 131 -3.81 -6.69 0.08
CA LYS A 131 -3.82 -7.15 1.48
C LYS A 131 -2.71 -8.16 1.73
N ARG A 132 -2.53 -9.11 0.82
CA ARG A 132 -1.45 -10.10 0.89
C ARG A 132 -0.08 -9.41 0.86
N TYR A 133 0.10 -8.43 -0.02
CA TYR A 133 1.37 -7.70 -0.13
C TYR A 133 1.69 -6.91 1.15
N LEU A 134 0.67 -6.31 1.78
CA LEU A 134 0.82 -5.62 3.06
C LEU A 134 1.15 -6.56 4.21
N LEU A 135 0.55 -7.75 4.25
CA LEU A 135 0.88 -8.78 5.23
C LEU A 135 2.33 -9.25 5.07
N ASN A 136 2.76 -9.53 3.84
CA ASN A 136 4.15 -9.90 3.53
C ASN A 136 5.14 -8.80 3.92
N TYR A 137 4.80 -7.54 3.62
CA TYR A 137 5.60 -6.37 4.02
C TYR A 137 5.73 -6.24 5.54
N ARG A 138 4.62 -6.37 6.26
CA ARG A 138 4.59 -6.31 7.73
C ARG A 138 5.36 -7.44 8.36
N GLN A 139 5.22 -8.66 7.83
CA GLN A 139 5.96 -9.83 8.30
C GLN A 139 7.46 -9.67 8.12
N ALA A 140 7.90 -9.09 7.00
CA ALA A 140 9.32 -8.81 6.77
C ALA A 140 9.88 -7.78 7.77
N HIS A 141 9.11 -6.73 8.10
CA HIS A 141 9.50 -5.75 9.12
C HIS A 141 9.59 -6.37 10.52
N TYR A 142 8.57 -7.15 10.90
CA TYR A 142 8.53 -7.82 12.20
C TYR A 142 9.72 -8.76 12.39
N ARG A 143 10.03 -9.58 11.38
CA ARG A 143 11.16 -10.53 11.42
C ARG A 143 12.51 -9.84 11.62
N HIS A 144 12.71 -8.69 10.98
CA HIS A 144 13.95 -7.92 11.08
C HIS A 144 13.92 -6.87 12.19
N GLN A 145 12.88 -6.86 13.02
CA GLN A 145 12.67 -5.88 14.10
C GLN A 145 12.75 -4.43 13.62
N LEU A 146 12.30 -4.17 12.39
CA LEU A 146 12.27 -2.85 11.79
C LEU A 146 10.92 -2.17 12.08
N PRO A 147 10.91 -0.87 12.42
CA PRO A 147 9.67 -0.15 12.57
C PRO A 147 8.94 -0.01 11.22
N SER A 148 7.62 -0.06 11.28
CA SER A 148 6.73 0.28 10.16
C SER A 148 5.43 0.84 10.71
N LEU A 149 4.90 1.86 10.05
CA LEU A 149 3.63 2.48 10.42
C LEU A 149 2.71 2.46 9.20
N LEU A 150 2.10 1.30 8.95
CA LEU A 150 1.16 1.14 7.84
C LEU A 150 -0.16 1.86 8.14
N GLY A 151 -0.53 2.78 7.27
CA GLY A 151 -1.84 3.41 7.24
C GLY A 151 -2.43 3.47 5.84
N ILE A 152 -3.68 3.90 5.77
CA ILE A 152 -4.39 4.15 4.53
C ILE A 152 -5.02 5.54 4.58
N ALA A 153 -5.03 6.24 3.47
CA ALA A 153 -5.72 7.52 3.33
C ALA A 153 -6.69 7.48 2.15
N PHE A 154 -7.78 8.24 2.24
CA PHE A 154 -8.82 8.31 1.22
C PHE A 154 -8.97 9.73 0.68
N TRP A 155 -9.14 9.83 -0.64
CA TRP A 155 -9.52 11.06 -1.31
C TRP A 155 -10.90 10.89 -1.96
N ALA A 156 -11.90 11.58 -1.39
CA ALA A 156 -13.32 11.39 -1.69
C ALA A 156 -13.83 12.23 -2.88
N GLU A 157 -13.00 13.09 -3.46
CA GLU A 157 -13.35 13.91 -4.64
C GLU A 157 -13.11 13.17 -5.95
N ALA A 158 -12.97 11.83 -5.90
CA ALA A 158 -12.73 11.03 -7.08
C ALA A 158 -13.96 11.03 -8.02
N PRO A 159 -13.77 11.02 -9.35
CA PRO A 159 -14.89 10.97 -10.27
C PRO A 159 -15.80 9.77 -10.01
N VAL A 160 -17.12 9.99 -10.03
CA VAL A 160 -18.11 8.90 -9.89
C VAL A 160 -18.04 7.96 -11.08
N ALA A 161 -17.81 8.50 -12.28
CA ALA A 161 -17.63 7.72 -13.50
C ALA A 161 -16.32 6.91 -13.45
N THR A 162 -16.41 5.62 -13.78
CA THR A 162 -15.28 4.68 -13.68
C THR A 162 -14.10 5.06 -14.56
N ARG A 163 -14.33 5.44 -15.82
CA ARG A 163 -13.23 5.74 -16.76
C ARG A 163 -12.37 6.94 -16.31
N PRO A 164 -12.93 8.12 -15.98
CA PRO A 164 -12.15 9.22 -15.43
C PRO A 164 -11.39 8.86 -14.15
N ARG A 165 -12.02 8.11 -13.24
CA ARG A 165 -11.38 7.70 -11.99
C ARG A 165 -10.20 6.74 -12.21
N GLN A 166 -10.35 5.75 -13.10
CA GLN A 166 -9.26 4.83 -13.47
C GLN A 166 -8.11 5.54 -14.19
N ARG A 167 -8.40 6.57 -14.99
CA ARG A 167 -7.36 7.41 -15.61
C ARG A 167 -6.55 8.15 -14.55
N LEU A 168 -7.24 8.75 -13.57
CA LEU A 168 -6.59 9.43 -12.45
C LEU A 168 -5.77 8.47 -11.58
N GLU A 169 -6.31 7.29 -11.25
CA GLU A 169 -5.57 6.21 -10.57
C GLU A 169 -4.30 5.83 -11.35
N SER A 170 -4.41 5.58 -12.65
CA SER A 170 -3.28 5.21 -13.51
C SER A 170 -2.21 6.32 -13.56
N ALA A 171 -2.63 7.58 -13.65
CA ALA A 171 -1.72 8.71 -13.63
C ALA A 171 -0.95 8.81 -12.31
N LEU A 172 -1.64 8.61 -11.17
CA LEU A 172 -1.00 8.61 -9.85
C LEU A 172 -0.07 7.40 -9.66
N ILE A 173 -0.44 6.21 -10.16
CA ILE A 173 0.44 5.02 -10.15
C ILE A 173 1.72 5.30 -10.93
N ALA A 174 1.62 5.94 -12.10
CA ALA A 174 2.78 6.28 -12.93
C ALA A 174 3.64 7.38 -12.29
N GLN A 175 3.01 8.42 -11.72
CA GLN A 175 3.68 9.55 -11.08
C GLN A 175 4.46 9.12 -9.84
N TRP A 176 3.81 8.39 -8.93
CA TRP A 176 4.43 8.01 -7.65
C TRP A 176 5.23 6.71 -7.72
N ARG A 177 5.08 5.95 -8.80
CA ARG A 177 5.62 4.59 -8.97
C ARG A 177 5.41 3.76 -7.71
N SER A 178 4.17 3.62 -7.27
CA SER A 178 3.85 2.83 -6.07
C SER A 178 4.26 1.35 -6.27
N PRO A 179 5.05 0.76 -5.36
CA PRO A 179 5.70 -0.54 -5.58
C PRO A 179 4.75 -1.73 -5.57
N PHE A 180 3.56 -1.63 -4.96
CA PHE A 180 2.62 -2.74 -4.90
C PHE A 180 1.62 -2.73 -6.06
N ASN A 181 1.61 -1.67 -6.87
CA ASN A 181 0.90 -1.67 -8.15
C ASN A 181 1.70 -2.46 -9.19
N LYS A 182 1.03 -3.38 -9.90
CA LYS A 182 1.66 -4.33 -10.84
C LYS A 182 2.48 -3.65 -11.93
N GLU A 183 2.06 -2.46 -12.32
CA GLU A 183 2.67 -1.61 -13.33
C GLU A 183 4.12 -1.22 -12.97
N ASN A 184 4.48 -1.26 -11.68
CA ASN A 184 5.77 -0.83 -11.18
C ASN A 184 6.62 -1.99 -10.59
N TRP A 185 6.17 -3.24 -10.69
CA TRP A 185 6.88 -4.37 -10.06
C TRP A 185 8.29 -4.55 -10.62
N ASP A 186 8.44 -4.51 -11.95
CA ASP A 186 9.74 -4.65 -12.62
C ASP A 186 10.69 -3.50 -12.25
N PHE A 187 10.15 -2.29 -12.08
CA PHE A 187 10.94 -1.11 -11.70
C PHE A 187 11.53 -1.25 -10.30
N TRP A 188 10.78 -1.84 -9.36
CA TRP A 188 11.21 -1.96 -7.97
C TRP A 188 11.80 -3.31 -7.59
N ALA A 189 11.64 -4.32 -8.44
CA ALA A 189 11.80 -5.73 -8.09
C ALA A 189 11.04 -6.05 -6.78
N THR A 190 9.75 -5.72 -6.73
CA THR A 190 8.94 -5.79 -5.50
C THR A 190 8.91 -7.23 -4.96
N PRO A 191 9.45 -7.48 -3.75
CA PRO A 191 9.67 -8.86 -3.26
C PRO A 191 8.41 -9.49 -2.65
N PHE A 192 7.33 -8.71 -2.49
CA PHE A 192 6.16 -9.11 -1.70
C PHE A 192 5.01 -9.67 -2.54
N VAL A 193 5.17 -9.73 -3.86
CA VAL A 193 4.09 -10.00 -4.82
C VAL A 193 4.01 -11.46 -5.29
N GLY A 194 5.03 -12.27 -4.98
CA GLY A 194 5.10 -13.70 -5.27
C GLY A 194 4.45 -14.58 -4.20
N GLY A 195 4.02 -15.78 -4.60
CA GLY A 195 3.45 -16.83 -3.74
C GLY A 195 1.95 -17.00 -3.93
N LYS A 196 1.53 -17.89 -4.82
CA LYS A 196 0.15 -18.40 -4.89
C LYS A 196 -0.04 -19.52 -3.88
#